data_AF-A0A9P5T4J6-F1
#
_entry.id   AF-A0A9P5T4J6-F1
#
_cell.length_a   1.000
_cell.length_b   1.000
_cell.length_c   1.000
_cell.angle_alpha   90.00
_cell.angle_beta   90.00
_cell.angle_gamma   90.00
#
_symmetry.space_group_name_H-M   'P 1'
#
loop_
_entity.id
_entity.type
_entity.pdbx_description
1 polymer ?
#
loop_
_entity_poly.entity_id
_entity_poly.type
_entity_poly.pdbx_seq_one_letter_code
_entity_poly.pdbx_strand_id
1 'polypeptide(L)'
;MIGFDQAGKTTILHALGLGKCRVTIPTIGLTVESVTYKNFTLKAWDLGLSTRVQYLWRYIYKDAVGVIFVIDSSDEDLVTDAKDVLWRVLTDLDRLGLETIPLLVYANKQDLASAMLVAEVRDALDLRAITGREWHIQGTAATKEEGLKDGFDWFLTQLNIPGWPSLSS
;
A
#
# COMPACT_ATOMS: atom_id res chain seq x y z
N MET A 1 4.21 1.79 1.97
CA MET A 1 3.22 1.99 0.90
C MET A 1 3.92 1.92 -0.43
N ILE A 2 3.40 1.11 -1.35
CA ILE A 2 3.94 0.84 -2.68
C ILE A 2 2.80 0.79 -3.70
N GLY A 3 3.09 0.97 -4.98
CA GLY A 3 2.10 0.95 -6.06
C GLY A 3 2.61 1.66 -7.30
N PHE A 4 1.94 1.47 -8.44
CA PHE A 4 2.30 2.11 -9.71
C PHE A 4 2.26 3.63 -9.62
N ASP A 5 2.93 4.28 -10.58
CA ASP A 5 2.81 5.73 -10.74
C ASP A 5 1.32 6.12 -10.87
N GLN A 6 0.96 7.30 -10.36
CA GLN A 6 -0.41 7.85 -10.41
C GLN A 6 -1.52 7.04 -9.70
N ALA A 7 -1.19 5.95 -8.99
CA ALA A 7 -2.15 5.22 -8.17
C ALA A 7 -2.71 6.04 -6.99
N GLY A 8 -2.09 7.17 -6.64
CA GLY A 8 -2.56 8.10 -5.60
C GLY A 8 -1.90 7.95 -4.22
N LYS A 9 -0.71 7.34 -4.15
CA LYS A 9 0.04 7.11 -2.90
C LYS A 9 0.32 8.40 -2.11
N THR A 10 0.85 9.42 -2.78
CA THR A 10 1.06 10.77 -2.21
C THR A 10 -0.23 11.34 -1.66
N THR A 11 -1.32 11.29 -2.44
CA THR A 11 -2.64 11.79 -2.01
C THR A 11 -3.12 11.09 -0.75
N ILE A 12 -3.04 9.76 -0.69
CA ILE A 12 -3.42 8.97 0.50
C ILE A 12 -2.56 9.35 1.70
N LEU A 13 -1.25 9.47 1.50
CA LEU A 13 -0.30 9.80 2.55
C LEU A 13 -0.58 11.19 3.16
N HIS A 14 -0.99 12.15 2.34
CA HIS A 14 -1.44 13.47 2.80
C HIS A 14 -2.83 13.44 3.45
N ALA A 15 -3.78 12.72 2.86
CA ALA A 15 -5.16 12.61 3.34
C ALA A 15 -5.29 11.86 4.67
N LEU A 16 -4.40 10.91 4.97
CA LEU A 16 -4.36 10.24 6.28
C LEU A 16 -4.00 11.19 7.44
N GLY A 17 -3.55 12.42 7.16
CA GLY A 17 -3.39 13.46 8.19
C GLY A 17 -2.41 13.09 9.31
N LEU A 18 -1.46 12.19 9.03
CA LEU A 18 -0.54 11.58 10.00
C LEU A 18 0.58 12.56 10.43
N GLY A 19 0.24 13.74 10.93
CA GLY A 19 1.21 14.71 11.44
C GLY A 19 2.01 15.43 10.34
N LYS A 20 3.23 15.89 10.64
CA LYS A 20 4.05 16.69 9.71
C LYS A 20 4.63 15.80 8.62
N CYS A 21 4.08 15.89 7.41
CA CYS A 21 4.68 15.29 6.22
C CYS A 21 6.09 15.87 6.00
N ARG A 22 7.09 14.98 5.93
CA ARG A 22 8.46 15.34 5.54
C ARG A 22 8.74 14.68 4.20
N VAL A 23 8.64 15.46 3.13
CA VAL A 23 9.16 15.06 1.82
C VAL A 23 10.68 14.94 1.97
N THR A 24 11.21 13.72 1.88
CA THR A 24 12.65 13.49 1.94
C THR A 24 13.22 13.34 0.53
N ILE A 25 14.45 13.84 0.37
CA ILE A 25 15.12 14.10 -0.90
C ILE A 25 15.30 12.79 -1.71
N PRO A 26 15.07 12.81 -3.03
CA PRO A 26 15.24 11.64 -3.88
C PRO A 26 16.67 11.12 -3.80
N THR A 27 16.83 9.85 -3.42
CA THR A 27 18.13 9.19 -3.47
C THR A 27 18.14 8.32 -4.71
N ILE A 28 18.89 8.75 -5.74
CA ILE A 28 19.14 8.06 -7.02
C ILE A 28 17.86 7.46 -7.63
N GLY A 29 17.09 8.30 -8.33
CA GLY A 29 16.00 7.84 -9.22
C GLY A 29 14.73 7.31 -8.54
N LEU A 30 14.62 7.44 -7.22
CA LEU A 30 13.43 7.07 -6.44
C LEU A 30 12.97 8.27 -5.60
N THR A 31 11.75 8.74 -5.85
CA THR A 31 11.07 9.70 -4.96
C THR A 31 10.55 8.95 -3.74
N VAL A 32 10.90 9.42 -2.54
CA VAL A 32 10.48 8.79 -1.29
C VAL A 32 9.79 9.82 -0.43
N GLU A 33 8.49 9.62 -0.26
CA GLU A 33 7.70 10.42 0.67
C GLU A 33 7.57 9.66 1.99
N SER A 34 7.81 10.35 3.10
CA SER A 34 7.68 9.73 4.42
C SER A 34 6.92 10.62 5.39
N VAL A 35 6.08 9.97 6.19
CA VAL A 35 5.31 10.62 7.25
C VAL A 35 5.56 9.85 8.53
N THR A 36 6.08 10.55 9.53
CA THR A 36 6.27 10.01 10.87
C THR A 36 5.11 10.43 11.75
N TYR A 37 4.39 9.45 12.28
CA TYR A 37 3.31 9.67 13.24
C TYR A 37 3.56 8.85 14.50
N LYS A 38 3.67 9.56 15.62
CA LYS A 38 4.02 8.99 16.94
C LYS A 38 5.25 8.06 16.82
N ASN A 39 5.03 6.75 16.93
CA ASN A 39 6.07 5.73 17.03
C ASN A 39 6.27 4.95 15.72
N PHE A 40 5.58 5.29 14.62
CA PHE A 40 5.76 4.63 13.33
C PHE A 40 6.04 5.62 12.21
N THR A 41 6.69 5.13 11.15
CA THR A 41 6.98 5.89 9.95
C THR A 41 6.38 5.19 8.74
N LEU A 42 5.46 5.87 8.07
CA LEU A 42 4.93 5.44 6.80
C LEU A 42 5.84 5.97 5.70
N LYS A 43 6.37 5.08 4.86
CA LYS A 43 7.16 5.43 3.67
C LYS A 43 6.39 5.03 2.42
N ALA A 44 6.20 5.96 1.49
CA ALA A 44 5.59 5.73 0.19
C ALA A 44 6.67 5.67 -0.90
N TRP A 45 6.59 4.64 -1.74
CA TRP A 45 7.53 4.39 -2.82
C TRP A 45 6.78 4.10 -4.10
N ASP A 46 7.20 4.73 -5.20
CA ASP A 46 6.71 4.41 -6.53
C ASP A 46 7.34 3.12 -7.06
N LEU A 47 6.48 2.20 -7.49
CA LEU A 47 6.93 1.03 -8.25
C LEU A 47 7.11 1.49 -9.70
N GLY A 48 8.32 1.95 -10.03
CA GLY A 48 8.67 2.25 -11.40
C GLY A 48 8.63 1.00 -12.29
N LEU A 49 8.09 1.11 -13.51
CA LEU A 49 8.07 0.05 -14.52
C LEU A 49 9.47 -0.37 -15.01
N SER A 50 10.49 0.43 -14.71
CA SER A 50 11.88 0.14 -15.03
C SER A 50 12.44 -0.97 -14.12
N THR A 51 12.81 -2.10 -14.73
CA THR A 51 13.49 -3.25 -14.11
C THR A 51 14.76 -2.86 -13.34
N ARG A 52 15.38 -1.72 -13.65
CA ARG A 52 16.59 -1.20 -12.99
C ARG A 52 16.35 -0.66 -11.58
N VAL A 53 15.12 -0.54 -11.10
CA VAL A 53 14.87 -0.05 -9.73
C VAL A 53 14.37 -1.17 -8.81
N GLN A 54 13.94 -2.29 -9.40
CA GLN A 54 13.38 -3.43 -8.69
C GLN A 54 14.40 -4.13 -7.78
N TYR A 55 15.70 -4.11 -8.10
CA TYR A 55 16.71 -4.70 -7.22
C TYR A 55 16.87 -3.94 -5.90
N LEU A 56 16.43 -2.67 -5.84
CA LEU A 56 16.50 -1.84 -4.64
C LEU A 56 15.37 -2.15 -3.65
N TRP A 57 14.32 -2.86 -4.07
CA TRP A 57 13.17 -3.17 -3.24
C TRP A 57 13.54 -3.94 -1.97
N ARG A 58 14.54 -4.82 -2.03
CA ARG A 58 15.09 -5.53 -0.86
C ARG A 58 15.59 -4.57 0.25
N TYR A 59 16.08 -3.39 -0.12
CA TYR A 59 16.50 -2.37 0.84
C TYR A 59 15.34 -1.51 1.33
N ILE A 60 14.26 -1.42 0.53
CA ILE A 60 13.02 -0.72 0.89
C ILE A 60 12.26 -1.49 1.97
N TYR A 61 12.22 -2.82 1.87
CA TYR A 61 11.48 -3.69 2.80
C TYR A 61 12.21 -3.99 4.09
N LYS A 62 13.50 -3.62 4.19
CA LYS A 62 14.26 -3.84 5.41
C LYS A 62 13.58 -3.07 6.55
N ASP A 63 13.25 -3.80 7.62
CA ASP A 63 12.53 -3.31 8.80
C ASP A 63 11.04 -2.95 8.55
N ALA A 64 10.45 -3.39 7.42
CA ALA A 64 9.03 -3.24 7.19
C ALA A 64 8.22 -4.13 8.15
N VAL A 65 7.33 -3.51 8.91
CA VAL A 65 6.39 -4.20 9.80
C VAL A 65 5.08 -4.54 9.12
N GLY A 66 4.81 -3.97 7.94
CA GLY A 66 3.63 -4.22 7.11
C GLY A 66 3.71 -3.50 5.77
N VAL A 67 2.85 -3.88 4.82
CA VAL A 67 2.81 -3.35 3.46
C VAL A 67 1.43 -2.81 3.11
N ILE A 68 1.41 -1.63 2.49
CA ILE A 68 0.22 -1.05 1.86
C ILE A 68 0.47 -1.01 0.36
N PHE A 69 -0.35 -1.71 -0.44
CA PHE A 69 -0.29 -1.74 -1.90
C PHE A 69 -1.43 -0.91 -2.47
N VAL A 70 -1.12 0.13 -3.25
CA VAL A 70 -2.11 1.07 -3.79
C VAL A 70 -2.28 0.84 -5.28
N ILE A 71 -3.52 0.71 -5.72
CA ILE A 71 -3.91 0.44 -7.10
C ILE A 71 -4.89 1.51 -7.56
N ASP A 72 -4.72 1.96 -8.80
CA ASP A 72 -5.75 2.69 -9.49
C ASP A 72 -6.83 1.71 -9.97
N SER A 73 -8.00 1.73 -9.33
CA SER A 73 -9.11 0.84 -9.71
C SER A 73 -9.81 1.25 -11.01
N SER A 74 -9.49 2.41 -11.58
CA SER A 74 -10.09 2.89 -12.82
C SER A 74 -9.37 2.45 -14.09
N ASP A 75 -8.22 1.78 -13.94
CA ASP A 75 -7.36 1.30 -15.02
C ASP A 75 -7.21 -0.23 -14.95
N GLU A 76 -8.06 -0.93 -15.71
CA GLU A 76 -8.13 -2.41 -15.70
C GLU A 76 -6.85 -3.08 -16.23
N ASP A 77 -6.20 -2.47 -17.23
CA ASP A 77 -4.94 -2.95 -17.79
C ASP A 77 -3.85 -2.89 -16.70
N LEU A 78 -3.79 -1.78 -15.97
CA LEU A 78 -2.85 -1.61 -14.86
C LEU A 78 -3.11 -2.58 -13.70
N VAL A 79 -4.38 -2.90 -13.40
CA VAL A 79 -4.74 -3.89 -12.37
C VAL A 79 -4.20 -5.28 -12.74
N THR A 80 -4.26 -5.63 -14.02
CA THR A 80 -3.71 -6.89 -14.53
C THR A 80 -2.19 -6.96 -14.35
N ASP A 81 -1.48 -5.91 -14.75
CA ASP A 81 -0.02 -5.79 -14.53
C ASP A 81 0.32 -5.75 -13.02
N ALA A 82 -0.59 -5.21 -12.20
CA ALA A 82 -0.40 -5.12 -10.76
C ALA A 82 -0.42 -6.47 -10.05
N LYS A 83 -1.07 -7.48 -10.62
CA LYS A 83 -1.01 -8.85 -10.10
C LYS A 83 0.44 -9.33 -10.04
N ASP A 84 1.13 -9.34 -11.17
CA ASP A 84 2.51 -9.86 -11.26
C ASP A 84 3.47 -9.10 -10.35
N VAL A 85 3.28 -7.77 -10.26
CA VAL A 85 4.08 -6.93 -9.36
C VAL A 85 3.79 -7.26 -7.90
N LEU A 86 2.52 -7.37 -7.48
CA LEU A 86 2.15 -7.71 -6.11
C LEU A 86 2.73 -9.08 -5.71
N TRP A 87 2.55 -10.10 -6.53
CA TRP A 87 3.04 -11.46 -6.24
C TRP A 87 4.57 -11.54 -6.17
N ARG A 88 5.25 -10.73 -6.98
CA ARG A 88 6.70 -10.59 -6.87
C ARG A 88 7.13 -9.90 -5.57
N VAL A 89 6.43 -8.86 -5.16
CA VAL A 89 6.67 -8.21 -3.85
C VAL A 89 6.50 -9.21 -2.72
N LEU A 90 5.41 -9.99 -2.72
CA LEU A 90 5.17 -11.02 -1.71
C LEU A 90 6.31 -12.05 -1.68
N THR A 91 6.71 -12.55 -2.85
CA THR A 91 7.84 -13.48 -2.96
C THR A 91 9.14 -12.90 -2.40
N ASP A 92 9.42 -11.62 -2.65
CA ASP A 92 10.62 -10.95 -2.14
C ASP A 92 10.54 -10.71 -0.63
N LEU A 93 9.36 -10.45 -0.06
CA LEU A 93 9.15 -10.36 1.39
C LEU A 93 9.38 -11.70 2.08
N ASP A 94 8.84 -12.79 1.53
CA ASP A 94 9.01 -14.13 2.08
C ASP A 94 10.48 -14.55 2.09
N ARG A 95 11.24 -14.21 1.03
CA ARG A 95 12.70 -14.44 0.97
C ARG A 95 13.49 -13.66 2.03
N LEU A 96 12.93 -12.56 2.53
CA LEU A 96 13.55 -11.72 3.57
C LEU A 96 13.11 -12.11 4.99
N GLY A 97 12.30 -13.17 5.15
CA GLY A 97 11.76 -13.57 6.45
C GLY A 97 10.64 -12.65 6.94
N LEU A 98 9.93 -12.00 6.01
CA LEU A 98 8.82 -11.09 6.27
C LEU A 98 7.48 -11.69 5.79
N GLU A 99 7.34 -13.01 5.84
CA GLU A 99 6.17 -13.73 5.34
C GLU A 99 4.88 -13.42 6.11
N THR A 100 4.99 -13.02 7.38
CA THR A 100 3.84 -12.80 8.27
C THR A 100 3.35 -11.35 8.35
N ILE A 101 4.09 -10.38 7.80
CA ILE A 101 3.72 -8.95 7.96
C ILE A 101 2.41 -8.65 7.20
N PRO A 102 1.46 -7.89 7.76
CA PRO A 102 0.16 -7.69 7.11
C PRO A 102 0.25 -6.96 5.77
N LEU A 103 -0.69 -7.28 4.87
CA LEU A 103 -0.88 -6.61 3.58
C LEU A 103 -2.23 -5.88 3.55
N LEU A 104 -2.21 -4.56 3.39
CA LEU A 104 -3.39 -3.77 3.02
C LEU A 104 -3.34 -3.42 1.54
N VAL A 105 -4.42 -3.68 0.80
CA VAL A 105 -4.59 -3.25 -0.58
C VAL A 105 -5.61 -2.12 -0.62
N TYR A 106 -5.22 -0.97 -1.16
CA TYR A 106 -6.15 0.12 -1.49
C TYR A 106 -6.53 0.04 -2.96
N ALA A 107 -7.81 -0.26 -3.22
CA ALA A 107 -8.45 -0.07 -4.52
C ALA A 107 -8.88 1.40 -4.60
N ASN A 108 -7.99 2.27 -5.07
CA ASN A 108 -8.17 3.71 -5.04
C ASN A 108 -8.87 4.24 -6.29
N LYS A 109 -9.42 5.46 -6.21
CA LYS A 109 -10.20 6.15 -7.24
C LYS A 109 -11.61 5.56 -7.46
N GLN A 110 -12.21 5.01 -6.40
CA GLN A 110 -13.60 4.49 -6.41
C GLN A 110 -14.66 5.57 -6.69
N ASP A 111 -14.27 6.85 -6.68
CA ASP A 111 -15.11 7.96 -7.09
C ASP A 111 -15.29 8.10 -8.61
N LEU A 112 -14.47 7.41 -9.41
CA LEU A 112 -14.55 7.43 -10.86
C LEU A 112 -15.57 6.42 -11.39
N ALA A 113 -16.32 6.79 -12.43
CA ALA A 113 -17.33 5.92 -13.02
C ALA A 113 -16.75 4.66 -13.69
N SER A 114 -15.49 4.70 -14.09
CA SER A 114 -14.75 3.54 -14.65
C SER A 114 -14.08 2.68 -13.57
N ALA A 115 -14.26 2.99 -12.28
CA ALA A 115 -13.66 2.22 -11.22
C ALA A 115 -14.24 0.79 -11.17
N MET A 116 -13.35 -0.20 -11.20
CA MET A 116 -13.67 -1.58 -10.92
C MET A 116 -14.20 -1.72 -9.49
N LEU A 117 -15.12 -2.65 -9.28
CA LEU A 117 -15.59 -2.98 -7.96
C LEU A 117 -14.44 -3.57 -7.13
N VAL A 118 -14.43 -3.30 -5.82
CA VAL A 118 -13.42 -3.86 -4.90
C VAL A 118 -13.32 -5.38 -5.00
N ALA A 119 -14.44 -6.07 -5.23
CA ALA A 119 -14.46 -7.52 -5.43
C ALA A 119 -13.75 -7.96 -6.73
N GLU A 120 -13.88 -7.17 -7.81
CA GLU A 120 -13.21 -7.45 -9.09
C GLU A 120 -11.71 -7.22 -8.97
N VAL A 121 -11.29 -6.13 -8.30
CA VAL A 121 -9.86 -5.88 -8.02
C VAL A 121 -9.27 -6.99 -7.16
N ARG A 122 -9.98 -7.44 -6.12
CA ARG A 122 -9.55 -8.57 -5.28
C ARG A 122 -9.31 -9.84 -6.12
N ASP A 123 -10.24 -10.15 -7.02
CA ASP A 123 -10.18 -11.38 -7.81
C ASP A 123 -9.12 -11.26 -8.91
N ALA A 124 -8.97 -10.09 -9.54
CA ALA A 124 -7.93 -9.82 -10.54
C ALA A 124 -6.50 -9.95 -9.97
N LEU A 125 -6.28 -9.51 -8.73
CA LEU A 125 -5.00 -9.65 -8.03
C LEU A 125 -4.78 -11.04 -7.42
N ASP A 126 -5.82 -11.88 -7.41
CA ASP A 126 -5.78 -13.23 -6.84
C ASP A 126 -5.52 -13.24 -5.32
N LEU A 127 -6.03 -12.24 -4.58
CA LEU A 127 -5.72 -12.07 -3.15
C LEU A 127 -6.13 -13.29 -2.31
N ARG A 128 -7.13 -14.05 -2.74
CA ARG A 128 -7.60 -15.27 -2.06
C ARG A 128 -6.56 -16.40 -2.06
N ALA A 129 -5.62 -16.40 -3.00
CA ALA A 129 -4.54 -17.37 -3.04
C ALA A 129 -3.39 -17.03 -2.07
N ILE A 130 -3.41 -15.85 -1.44
CA ILE A 130 -2.41 -15.49 -0.42
C ILE A 130 -2.66 -16.31 0.84
N THR A 131 -1.65 -17.07 1.25
CA THR A 131 -1.67 -17.89 2.46
C THR A 131 -0.52 -17.51 3.39
N GLY A 132 -0.70 -17.68 4.71
CA GLY A 132 0.36 -17.43 5.70
C GLY A 132 0.54 -15.96 6.10
N ARG A 133 -0.27 -15.06 5.55
CA ARG A 133 -0.26 -13.62 5.81
C ARG A 133 -1.68 -13.08 5.90
N GLU A 134 -1.93 -12.23 6.89
CA GLU A 134 -3.18 -11.47 6.99
C GLU A 134 -3.23 -10.38 5.91
N TRP A 135 -4.35 -10.31 5.20
CA TRP A 135 -4.56 -9.32 4.15
C TRP A 135 -5.96 -8.73 4.18
N HIS A 136 -6.09 -7.50 3.69
CA HIS A 136 -7.37 -6.83 3.50
C HIS A 136 -7.34 -5.96 2.25
N ILE A 137 -8.49 -5.81 1.61
CA ILE A 137 -8.67 -4.89 0.50
C ILE A 137 -9.78 -3.90 0.86
N GLN A 138 -9.47 -2.61 0.70
CA GLN A 138 -10.36 -1.50 1.01
C GLN A 138 -10.52 -0.62 -0.23
N GLY A 139 -11.77 -0.37 -0.61
CA GLY A 139 -12.09 0.63 -1.63
C GLY A 139 -11.88 2.03 -1.07
N THR A 140 -11.22 2.91 -1.84
CA THR A 140 -10.91 4.27 -1.40
C THR A 140 -11.12 5.30 -2.49
N ALA A 141 -11.47 6.51 -2.07
CA ALA A 141 -11.40 7.71 -2.90
C ALA A 141 -10.54 8.73 -2.17
N ALA A 142 -9.23 8.72 -2.44
CA ALA A 142 -8.26 9.54 -1.69
C ALA A 142 -8.55 11.05 -1.76
N THR A 143 -9.13 11.52 -2.86
CA THR A 143 -9.55 12.92 -3.07
C THR A 143 -10.76 13.33 -2.20
N LYS A 144 -11.54 12.35 -1.77
CA LYS A 144 -12.71 12.53 -0.89
C LYS A 144 -12.46 12.06 0.55
N GLU A 145 -11.27 11.53 0.82
CA GLU A 145 -10.88 10.92 2.09
C GLU A 145 -11.74 9.71 2.51
N GLU A 146 -12.45 9.09 1.56
CA GLU A 146 -13.37 7.97 1.81
C GLU A 146 -12.61 6.64 1.86
N GLY A 147 -12.96 5.79 2.85
CA GLY A 147 -12.41 4.44 3.03
C GLY A 147 -10.94 4.38 3.51
N LEU A 148 -10.22 5.52 3.51
CA LEU A 148 -8.81 5.58 3.94
C LEU A 148 -8.66 5.17 5.40
N LYS A 149 -9.52 5.68 6.26
CA LYS A 149 -9.44 5.44 7.70
C LYS A 149 -9.74 3.98 8.03
N ASP A 150 -10.78 3.41 7.43
CA ASP A 150 -11.22 2.03 7.69
C ASP A 150 -10.14 1.00 7.35
N GLY A 151 -9.53 1.13 6.16
CA GLY A 151 -8.44 0.24 5.75
C GLY A 151 -7.19 0.43 6.60
N PHE A 152 -6.86 1.68 6.96
CA PHE A 152 -5.71 1.96 7.80
C PHE A 152 -5.90 1.46 9.24
N ASP A 153 -7.10 1.58 9.80
CA ASP A 153 -7.44 1.05 11.12
C ASP A 153 -7.28 -0.47 11.15
N TRP A 154 -7.82 -1.19 10.16
CA TRP A 154 -7.58 -2.63 10.01
C TRP A 154 -6.07 -2.92 10.01
N PHE A 155 -5.31 -2.20 9.20
CA PHE A 155 -3.87 -2.42 9.07
C PHE A 155 -3.12 -2.20 10.40
N LEU A 156 -3.47 -1.16 11.14
CA LEU A 156 -2.88 -0.88 12.45
C LEU A 156 -3.25 -1.93 13.51
N THR A 157 -4.45 -2.51 13.45
CA THR A 157 -4.80 -3.64 14.34
C THR A 157 -3.90 -4.85 14.10
N GLN A 158 -3.55 -5.15 12.85
CA GLN A 158 -2.65 -6.25 12.52
C GLN A 158 -1.21 -6.00 12.94
N LEU A 159 -0.77 -4.73 12.94
CA LEU A 159 0.56 -4.33 13.37
C LEU A 159 0.75 -4.32 14.90
N ASN A 160 -0.32 -4.51 15.67
CA ASN A 160 -0.32 -4.49 17.14
C ASN A 160 0.43 -3.28 17.72
N ILE A 161 0.28 -2.09 17.10
CA ILE A 161 1.02 -0.89 17.52
C ILE A 161 0.48 -0.41 18.88
N PRO A 162 1.31 -0.39 19.95
CA PRO A 162 0.87 0.04 21.26
C PRO A 162 0.38 1.49 21.25
N GLY A 163 -0.85 1.73 21.70
CA GLY A 163 -1.42 3.09 21.84
C GLY A 163 -2.14 3.64 20.60
N TRP A 164 -2.41 2.83 19.57
CA TRP A 164 -3.51 3.13 18.65
C TRP A 164 -4.83 2.74 19.33
N PRO A 165 -5.81 3.65 19.47
CA PRO A 165 -7.10 3.27 19.99
C PRO A 165 -7.70 2.28 18.99
N SER A 166 -7.94 1.03 19.42
CA SER A 166 -8.92 0.22 18.70
C SER A 166 -10.19 1.07 18.63
N LEU A 167 -10.69 1.34 17.42
CA LEU A 167 -12.00 1.97 17.26
C LEU A 167 -13.07 0.93 17.59
N SER A 168 -13.12 0.57 18.86
CA SER A 168 -14.14 -0.26 19.46
C SER A 168 -14.60 0.46 20.71
N SER A 169 -15.51 1.41 20.50
CA SER A 169 -16.53 1.81 21.46
C SER A 169 -17.68 2.46 20.68
#